data_AF-X1GH00-F1
#
_entry.id   AF-X1GH00-F1
#
_cell.length_a   1.000
_cell.length_b   1.000
_cell.length_c   1.000
_cell.angle_alpha   90.00
_cell.angle_beta   90.00
_cell.angle_gamma   90.00
#
_symmetry.space_group_name_H-M   'P 1'
#
loop_
_entity.id
_entity.type
_entity.pdbx_description
1 polymer ?
#
loop_
_entity_poly.entity_id
_entity_poly.type
_entity_poly.pdbx_seq_one_letter_code
_entity_poly.pdbx_strand_id
1 'polypeptide(L)'
;VNSLKDFEQVFEGIPLEKVSTSMTINAPTSVLLAMYIVVGEKQGVNPKQLTGTVQNDILKEYVARGTYIFPPKPSLRLVADVIEYCAKNLPRFNTISISGYHMREAGCNAIQEIAFTIADGIAYVEEVLNRGLDVDEFAPRLSFFFTTHNNFFEEIAKLRAVRKLWTRIMKERFNAKDPNSLRLRFHTQTAGVTLTAQQPNVNIIRVTLQALAAILGGTQSLHTCGADEALAIPTEDSVRLSLRTQQVLAYESGVTDVTDPLGG
;
A
#
# COMPACT_ATOMS: atom_id res chain seq x y z
N VAL A 1 -13.76 15.04 3.64
CA VAL A 1 -14.74 14.28 4.46
C VAL A 1 -14.71 14.87 5.85
N ASN A 2 -15.81 15.49 6.26
CA ASN A 2 -15.95 16.16 7.55
C ASN A 2 -17.00 15.48 8.45
N SER A 3 -17.86 14.65 7.89
CA SER A 3 -18.89 13.90 8.62
C SER A 3 -19.18 12.54 7.97
N LEU A 4 -19.93 11.69 8.68
CA LEU A 4 -20.46 10.44 8.13
C LEU A 4 -21.28 10.69 6.85
N LYS A 5 -22.04 11.80 6.77
CA LYS A 5 -22.85 12.15 5.61
C LYS A 5 -22.03 12.30 4.34
N ASP A 6 -20.85 12.89 4.43
CA ASP A 6 -19.94 13.02 3.27
C ASP A 6 -19.45 11.64 2.83
N PHE A 7 -19.23 10.73 3.78
CA PHE A 7 -18.80 9.36 3.50
C PHE A 7 -19.91 8.52 2.87
N GLU A 8 -21.17 8.70 3.31
CA GLU A 8 -22.34 8.10 2.67
C GLU A 8 -22.46 8.52 1.20
N GLN A 9 -22.21 9.79 0.89
CA GLN A 9 -22.20 10.29 -0.49
C GLN A 9 -21.07 9.67 -1.32
N VAL A 10 -19.86 9.54 -0.76
CA VAL A 10 -18.72 8.91 -1.45
C VAL A 10 -19.02 7.47 -1.85
N PHE A 11 -19.79 6.73 -1.05
CA PHE A 11 -20.13 5.32 -1.29
C PHE A 11 -21.55 5.09 -1.79
N GLU A 12 -22.25 6.15 -2.21
CA GLU A 12 -23.58 6.04 -2.78
C GLU A 12 -23.53 5.18 -4.07
N GLY A 13 -24.33 4.11 -4.10
CA GLY A 13 -24.36 3.17 -5.23
C GLY A 13 -23.17 2.21 -5.31
N ILE A 14 -22.21 2.25 -4.38
CA ILE A 14 -21.07 1.34 -4.33
C ILE A 14 -21.36 0.20 -3.32
N PRO A 15 -21.54 -1.06 -3.77
CA PRO A 15 -21.84 -2.18 -2.88
C PRO A 15 -20.60 -2.64 -2.12
N LEU A 16 -20.48 -2.26 -0.85
CA LEU A 16 -19.29 -2.54 -0.04
C LEU A 16 -19.07 -4.03 0.26
N GLU A 17 -20.06 -4.90 0.06
CA GLU A 17 -19.86 -6.35 0.15
C GLU A 17 -19.14 -6.94 -1.08
N LYS A 18 -19.04 -6.20 -2.19
CA LYS A 18 -18.47 -6.68 -3.46
C LYS A 18 -17.17 -5.99 -3.87
N VAL A 19 -16.86 -4.83 -3.29
CA VAL A 19 -15.71 -4.01 -3.69
C VAL A 19 -14.72 -3.90 -2.54
N SER A 20 -13.45 -4.10 -2.83
CA SER A 20 -12.35 -3.78 -1.91
C SER A 20 -11.97 -2.32 -2.08
N THR A 21 -11.97 -1.55 -0.99
CA THR A 21 -11.61 -0.13 -1.02
C THR A 21 -10.21 0.11 -0.51
N SER A 22 -9.53 1.16 -0.98
CA SER A 22 -8.22 1.56 -0.48
C SER A 22 -8.28 3.02 -0.05
N MET A 23 -8.08 3.26 1.24
CA MET A 23 -8.06 4.60 1.82
C MET A 23 -6.62 5.02 2.12
N THR A 24 -6.09 5.93 1.31
CA THR A 24 -4.77 6.57 1.50
C THR A 24 -4.86 7.61 2.62
N ILE A 25 -5.13 7.15 3.84
CA ILE A 25 -5.29 7.97 5.04
C ILE A 25 -4.35 7.50 6.15
N ASN A 26 -3.80 8.45 6.92
CA ASN A 26 -2.82 8.18 7.99
C ASN A 26 -3.28 8.75 9.34
N ALA A 27 -3.00 10.03 9.65
CA ALA A 27 -3.28 10.57 10.98
C ALA A 27 -4.75 10.43 11.46
N PRO A 28 -5.80 10.64 10.64
CA PRO A 28 -7.19 10.44 11.05
C PRO A 28 -7.74 9.05 10.69
N THR A 29 -6.90 8.02 10.51
CA THR A 29 -7.32 6.69 10.05
C THR A 29 -8.44 6.09 10.89
N SER A 30 -8.31 6.14 12.22
CA SER A 30 -9.31 5.55 13.13
C SER A 30 -10.70 6.14 12.92
N VAL A 31 -10.78 7.45 12.69
CA VAL A 31 -12.05 8.17 12.47
C VAL A 31 -12.65 7.81 11.11
N LEU A 32 -11.86 7.84 10.03
CA LEU A 32 -12.39 7.52 8.70
C LEU A 32 -12.73 6.03 8.56
N LEU A 33 -11.97 5.14 9.20
CA LEU A 33 -12.31 3.71 9.23
C LEU A 33 -13.60 3.46 10.01
N ALA A 34 -13.83 4.16 11.12
CA ALA A 34 -15.11 4.08 11.83
C ALA A 34 -16.29 4.54 10.95
N MET A 35 -16.13 5.64 10.19
CA MET A 35 -17.14 6.08 9.22
C MET A 35 -17.36 5.03 8.13
N TYR A 36 -16.30 4.40 7.60
CA TYR A 36 -16.39 3.33 6.62
C TYR A 36 -17.20 2.13 7.12
N ILE A 37 -16.94 1.69 8.35
CA ILE A 37 -17.66 0.59 8.98
C ILE A 37 -19.15 0.93 9.09
N VAL A 38 -19.48 2.12 9.59
CA VAL A 38 -20.88 2.56 9.75
C VAL A 38 -21.60 2.67 8.40
N VAL A 39 -20.93 3.13 7.34
CA VAL A 39 -21.51 3.11 5.98
C VAL A 39 -21.80 1.67 5.54
N GLY A 40 -20.86 0.74 5.75
CA GLY A 40 -21.07 -0.69 5.47
C GLY A 40 -22.26 -1.28 6.23
N GLU A 41 -22.36 -0.99 7.53
CA GLU A 41 -23.49 -1.42 8.36
C GLU A 41 -24.83 -0.85 7.87
N LYS A 42 -24.86 0.44 7.46
CA LYS A 42 -26.06 1.06 6.87
C LYS A 42 -26.46 0.45 5.52
N GLN A 43 -25.49 -0.06 4.75
CA GLN A 43 -25.74 -0.84 3.55
C GLN A 43 -26.17 -2.29 3.86
N GLY A 44 -26.22 -2.70 5.13
CA GLY A 44 -26.58 -4.06 5.55
C GLY A 44 -25.41 -5.06 5.50
N VAL A 45 -24.17 -4.59 5.34
CA VAL A 45 -22.98 -5.44 5.26
C VAL A 45 -22.49 -5.78 6.67
N ASN A 46 -22.23 -7.07 6.92
CA ASN A 46 -21.58 -7.49 8.16
C ASN A 46 -20.13 -6.96 8.16
N PRO A 47 -19.65 -6.26 9.21
CA PRO A 47 -18.28 -5.74 9.27
C PRO A 47 -17.19 -6.78 8.98
N LYS A 48 -17.44 -8.05 9.31
CA LYS A 48 -16.51 -9.16 9.01
C LYS A 48 -16.36 -9.47 7.53
N GLN A 49 -17.32 -9.05 6.70
CA GLN A 49 -17.28 -9.21 5.25
C GLN A 49 -16.55 -8.07 4.54
N LEU A 50 -16.41 -6.90 5.19
CA LEU A 50 -15.75 -5.74 4.60
C LEU A 50 -14.30 -6.06 4.22
N THR A 51 -13.94 -5.70 3.00
CA THR A 51 -12.58 -5.83 2.48
C THR A 51 -12.04 -4.46 2.10
N GLY A 52 -10.76 -4.24 2.34
CA GLY A 52 -10.11 -3.00 1.98
C GLY A 52 -8.77 -2.83 2.68
N THR A 53 -8.22 -1.63 2.54
CA THR A 53 -6.94 -1.23 3.12
C THR A 53 -7.04 0.19 3.64
N VAL A 54 -6.51 0.45 4.83
CA VAL A 54 -6.13 1.81 5.27
C VAL A 54 -4.61 1.92 5.22
N GLN A 55 -4.08 3.09 4.85
CA GLN A 55 -2.63 3.26 4.84
C GLN A 55 -2.05 3.22 6.26
N ASN A 56 -2.62 3.98 7.20
CA ASN A 56 -2.35 3.91 8.64
C ASN A 56 -0.86 3.92 9.05
N ASP A 57 0.02 4.40 8.18
CA ASP A 57 1.46 4.42 8.40
C ASP A 57 1.85 5.83 8.84
N ILE A 58 1.96 6.03 10.14
CA ILE A 58 2.25 7.33 10.73
C ILE A 58 3.75 7.63 10.82
N LEU A 59 4.64 6.63 10.75
CA LEU A 59 6.08 6.83 10.92
C LEU A 59 6.66 7.53 9.70
N LYS A 60 6.31 7.07 8.50
CA LYS A 60 6.70 7.74 7.24
C LYS A 60 6.12 9.15 7.08
N GLU A 61 5.09 9.52 7.84
CA GLU A 61 4.59 10.92 7.87
C GLU A 61 5.60 11.87 8.49
N TYR A 62 6.31 11.45 9.54
CA TYR A 62 7.35 12.28 10.16
C TYR A 62 8.62 12.35 9.31
N VAL A 63 8.87 11.32 8.50
CA VAL A 63 10.09 11.22 7.69
C VAL A 63 9.96 11.92 6.34
N ALA A 64 8.81 11.81 5.67
CA ALA A 64 8.69 12.22 4.27
C ALA A 64 7.46 13.08 3.94
N ARG A 65 6.25 12.67 4.37
CA ARG A 65 4.99 13.24 3.82
C ARG A 65 4.43 14.43 4.60
N GLY A 66 4.70 14.53 5.90
CA GLY A 66 4.37 15.70 6.72
C GLY A 66 2.90 15.84 7.16
N THR A 67 2.05 14.82 7.01
CA THR A 67 0.60 14.90 7.36
C THR A 67 0.25 14.30 8.72
N TYR A 68 1.16 14.40 9.69
CA TYR A 68 0.92 14.00 11.08
C TYR A 68 0.08 15.05 11.85
N ILE A 69 -0.61 14.62 12.90
CA ILE A 69 -1.40 15.51 13.79
C ILE A 69 -0.81 15.53 15.20
N PHE A 70 -0.51 14.36 15.77
CA PHE A 70 -0.03 14.22 17.15
C PHE A 70 1.49 13.95 17.18
N PRO A 71 2.15 14.00 18.36
CA PRO A 71 3.51 13.53 18.53
C PRO A 71 3.66 12.02 18.22
N PRO A 72 4.88 11.51 17.94
CA PRO A 72 5.09 10.13 17.48
C PRO A 72 4.51 9.04 18.39
N LYS A 73 4.68 9.15 19.71
CA LYS A 73 4.20 8.12 20.66
C LYS A 73 2.68 7.94 20.67
N PRO A 74 1.85 8.98 20.88
CA PRO A 74 0.39 8.83 20.81
C PRO A 74 -0.11 8.47 19.41
N SER A 75 0.59 8.90 18.35
CA SER A 75 0.32 8.49 16.97
C SER A 75 0.52 6.99 16.75
N LEU A 76 1.66 6.44 17.18
CA LEU A 76 1.96 5.01 17.10
C LEU A 76 0.94 4.19 17.89
N ARG A 77 0.50 4.71 19.05
CA ARG A 77 -0.57 4.11 19.84
C ARG A 77 -1.88 3.97 19.03
N LEU A 78 -2.28 5.01 18.30
CA LEU A 78 -3.49 4.98 17.47
C LEU A 78 -3.40 3.99 16.30
N VAL A 79 -2.21 3.85 15.69
CA VAL A 79 -1.99 2.85 14.64
C VAL A 79 -2.26 1.44 15.18
N ALA A 80 -1.69 1.12 16.34
CA ALA A 80 -1.88 -0.19 16.95
C ALA A 80 -3.32 -0.42 17.49
N ASP A 81 -4.04 0.63 17.93
CA ASP A 81 -5.48 0.51 18.26
C ASP A 81 -6.28 0.02 17.03
N VAL A 82 -5.98 0.57 15.85
CA VAL A 82 -6.65 0.19 14.60
C VAL A 82 -6.32 -1.25 14.22
N ILE A 83 -5.05 -1.66 14.34
CA ILE A 83 -4.62 -3.04 14.05
C ILE A 83 -5.34 -4.03 14.97
N GLU A 84 -5.33 -3.77 16.28
CA GLU A 84 -5.98 -4.62 17.28
C GLU A 84 -7.49 -4.72 17.05
N TYR A 85 -8.16 -3.58 16.82
CA TYR A 85 -9.60 -3.56 16.59
C TYR A 85 -9.98 -4.37 15.35
N CYS A 86 -9.24 -4.22 14.26
CA CYS A 86 -9.50 -4.93 13.01
C CYS A 86 -9.21 -6.42 13.10
N ALA A 87 -8.17 -6.85 13.84
CA ALA A 87 -7.89 -8.27 14.05
C ALA A 87 -9.11 -9.01 14.65
N LYS A 88 -9.86 -8.33 15.54
CA LYS A 88 -11.05 -8.88 16.20
C LYS A 88 -12.34 -8.73 15.39
N ASN A 89 -12.50 -7.59 14.70
CA ASN A 89 -13.80 -7.18 14.12
C ASN A 89 -13.84 -7.15 12.59
N LEU A 90 -12.70 -6.95 11.93
CA LEU A 90 -12.56 -6.84 10.47
C LEU A 90 -11.49 -7.82 9.94
N PRO A 91 -11.67 -9.14 10.10
CA PRO A 91 -10.65 -10.14 9.81
C PRO A 91 -10.25 -10.22 8.33
N ARG A 92 -10.91 -9.49 7.42
CA ARG A 92 -10.59 -9.43 5.98
C ARG A 92 -9.96 -8.11 5.54
N PHE A 93 -9.79 -7.15 6.44
CA PHE A 93 -9.31 -5.81 6.14
C PHE A 93 -7.79 -5.71 6.36
N ASN A 94 -7.05 -5.07 5.45
CA ASN A 94 -5.63 -4.79 5.64
C ASN A 94 -5.49 -3.52 6.50
N THR A 95 -4.90 -3.67 7.67
CA THR A 95 -4.98 -2.70 8.77
C THR A 95 -3.93 -1.59 8.70
N ILE A 96 -2.94 -1.79 7.84
CA ILE A 96 -1.84 -0.89 7.55
C ILE A 96 -1.23 -1.25 6.21
N SER A 97 -0.75 -0.24 5.51
CA SER A 97 0.10 -0.35 4.32
C SER A 97 1.43 0.35 4.59
N ILE A 98 2.42 -0.40 5.06
CA ILE A 98 3.74 0.09 5.47
C ILE A 98 4.50 0.58 4.22
N SER A 99 4.78 1.87 4.15
CA SER A 99 4.94 2.61 2.90
C SER A 99 6.36 3.16 2.69
N GLY A 100 7.08 2.58 1.75
CA GLY A 100 8.32 3.15 1.19
C GLY A 100 8.09 4.21 0.13
N TYR A 101 6.93 4.20 -0.55
CA TYR A 101 6.65 5.05 -1.70
C TYR A 101 6.99 6.53 -1.46
N HIS A 102 6.43 7.11 -0.39
CA HIS A 102 6.59 8.53 -0.07
C HIS A 102 8.03 8.90 0.27
N MET A 103 8.78 8.00 0.91
CA MET A 103 10.20 8.22 1.23
C MET A 103 11.05 8.21 -0.04
N ARG A 104 10.73 7.33 -1.00
CA ARG A 104 11.35 7.29 -2.33
C ARG A 104 11.04 8.54 -3.14
N GLU A 105 9.78 8.99 -3.15
CA GLU A 105 9.38 10.27 -3.77
C GLU A 105 10.06 11.48 -3.13
N ALA A 106 10.36 11.43 -1.82
CA ALA A 106 11.12 12.45 -1.11
C ALA A 106 12.64 12.39 -1.34
N GLY A 107 13.13 11.42 -2.11
CA GLY A 107 14.54 11.33 -2.55
C GLY A 107 15.36 10.18 -1.96
N CYS A 108 14.75 9.23 -1.23
CA CYS A 108 15.48 8.04 -0.77
C CYS A 108 15.97 7.20 -1.96
N ASN A 109 17.15 6.60 -1.85
CA ASN A 109 17.61 5.58 -2.78
C ASN A 109 16.83 4.25 -2.59
N ALA A 110 16.98 3.27 -3.50
CA ALA A 110 16.23 2.01 -3.43
C ALA A 110 16.52 1.20 -2.15
N ILE A 111 17.75 1.27 -1.63
CA ILE A 111 18.18 0.60 -0.40
C ILE A 111 17.55 1.28 0.82
N GLN A 112 17.57 2.61 0.86
CA GLN A 112 16.95 3.41 1.92
C GLN A 112 15.45 3.18 1.97
N GLU A 113 14.78 3.14 0.82
CA GLU A 113 13.34 2.84 0.74
C GLU A 113 13.01 1.53 1.47
N ILE A 114 13.67 0.41 1.12
CA ILE A 114 13.36 -0.87 1.78
C ILE A 114 13.85 -0.92 3.22
N ALA A 115 14.99 -0.30 3.55
CA ALA A 115 15.53 -0.32 4.90
C ALA A 115 14.62 0.43 5.89
N PHE A 116 14.20 1.64 5.53
CA PHE A 116 13.31 2.44 6.37
C PHE A 116 11.92 1.83 6.47
N THR A 117 11.35 1.35 5.35
CA THR A 117 10.04 0.69 5.37
C THR A 117 10.02 -0.55 6.26
N ILE A 118 11.09 -1.36 6.22
CA ILE A 118 11.19 -2.55 7.06
C ILE A 118 11.42 -2.18 8.53
N ALA A 119 12.16 -1.11 8.81
CA ALA A 119 12.33 -0.59 10.16
C ALA A 119 10.98 -0.11 10.74
N ASP A 120 10.17 0.59 9.96
CA ASP A 120 8.81 0.99 10.35
C ASP A 120 7.94 -0.24 10.60
N GLY A 121 7.99 -1.25 9.72
CA GLY A 121 7.27 -2.51 9.89
C GLY A 121 7.64 -3.26 11.19
N ILE A 122 8.92 -3.29 11.54
CA ILE A 122 9.40 -3.85 12.82
C ILE A 122 8.79 -3.06 13.99
N ALA A 123 8.84 -1.73 13.96
CA ALA A 123 8.32 -0.89 15.03
C ALA A 123 6.81 -1.08 15.23
N TYR A 124 6.05 -1.26 14.15
CA TYR A 124 4.62 -1.57 14.24
C TYR A 124 4.32 -2.94 14.82
N VAL A 125 5.07 -3.97 14.41
CA VAL A 125 4.92 -5.32 14.98
C VAL A 125 5.23 -5.29 16.48
N GLU A 126 6.32 -4.62 16.89
CA GLU A 126 6.70 -4.50 18.30
C GLU A 126 5.65 -3.75 19.14
N GLU A 127 5.10 -2.65 18.63
CA GLU A 127 4.04 -1.91 19.33
C GLU A 127 2.80 -2.79 19.56
N VAL A 128 2.41 -3.61 18.58
CA VAL A 128 1.23 -4.49 18.71
C VAL A 128 1.53 -5.67 19.64
N LEU A 129 2.73 -6.27 19.56
CA LEU A 129 3.17 -7.32 20.48
C LEU A 129 3.20 -6.85 21.93
N ASN A 130 3.64 -5.61 22.19
CA ASN A 130 3.64 -5.01 23.53
C ASN A 130 2.25 -4.88 24.16
N ARG A 131 1.18 -5.05 23.38
CA ARG A 131 -0.22 -5.09 23.85
C ARG A 131 -0.73 -6.49 24.13
N GLY A 132 0.09 -7.51 23.88
CA GLY A 132 -0.23 -8.90 24.17
C GLY A 132 -0.96 -9.66 23.06
N LEU A 133 -1.03 -9.11 21.84
CA LEU A 133 -1.53 -9.87 20.68
C LEU A 133 -0.43 -10.81 20.18
N ASP A 134 -0.79 -12.04 19.81
CA ASP A 134 0.13 -12.93 19.11
C ASP A 134 0.41 -12.40 17.69
N VAL A 135 1.65 -12.56 17.22
CA VAL A 135 2.07 -12.06 15.89
C VAL A 135 1.19 -12.61 14.77
N ASP A 136 0.76 -13.87 14.87
CA ASP A 136 -0.03 -14.53 13.83
C ASP A 136 -1.51 -14.08 13.83
N GLU A 137 -1.97 -13.37 14.86
CA GLU A 137 -3.32 -12.79 14.89
C GLU A 137 -3.48 -11.56 13.98
N PHE A 138 -2.39 -10.84 13.70
CA PHE A 138 -2.46 -9.58 12.94
C PHE A 138 -1.49 -9.50 11.76
N ALA A 139 -0.34 -10.18 11.80
CA ALA A 139 0.65 -10.14 10.72
C ALA A 139 0.10 -10.55 9.34
N PRO A 140 -0.82 -11.52 9.20
CA PRO A 140 -1.42 -11.87 7.90
C PRO A 140 -2.16 -10.71 7.22
N ARG A 141 -2.50 -9.64 7.96
CA ARG A 141 -3.19 -8.43 7.46
C ARG A 141 -2.26 -7.25 7.24
N LEU A 142 -0.97 -7.37 7.56
CA LEU A 142 0.02 -6.38 7.16
C LEU A 142 0.17 -6.39 5.63
N SER A 143 0.32 -5.19 5.08
CA SER A 143 0.62 -4.96 3.67
C SER A 143 1.65 -3.86 3.54
N PHE A 144 2.27 -3.75 2.37
CA PHE A 144 3.34 -2.80 2.10
C PHE A 144 3.05 -1.97 0.84
N PHE A 145 3.74 -0.85 0.69
CA PHE A 145 3.60 0.01 -0.48
C PHE A 145 4.95 0.56 -0.94
N PHE A 146 5.37 0.20 -2.14
CA PHE A 146 6.65 0.61 -2.72
C PHE A 146 6.49 1.41 -4.01
N THR A 147 7.50 2.23 -4.31
CA THR A 147 7.62 2.85 -5.63
C THR A 147 8.21 1.85 -6.62
N THR A 148 7.98 2.05 -7.91
CA THR A 148 8.83 1.49 -8.97
C THR A 148 9.41 2.63 -9.80
N HIS A 149 10.72 2.84 -9.68
CA HIS A 149 11.47 3.94 -10.29
C HIS A 149 12.11 3.57 -11.64
N ASN A 150 12.83 4.49 -12.27
CA ASN A 150 13.41 4.31 -13.61
C ASN A 150 14.47 3.21 -13.74
N ASN A 151 15.14 2.79 -12.66
CA ASN A 151 16.18 1.78 -12.72
C ASN A 151 15.58 0.36 -12.75
N PHE A 152 15.20 -0.07 -13.95
CA PHE A 152 14.38 -1.26 -14.19
C PHE A 152 14.80 -2.51 -13.39
N PHE A 153 16.07 -2.93 -13.50
CA PHE A 153 16.55 -4.14 -12.82
C PHE A 153 16.72 -3.95 -11.31
N GLU A 154 17.14 -2.76 -10.87
CA GLU A 154 17.28 -2.46 -9.43
C GLU A 154 15.92 -2.54 -8.73
N GLU A 155 14.86 -2.04 -9.34
CA GLU A 155 13.52 -2.07 -8.76
C GLU A 155 12.97 -3.50 -8.67
N ILE A 156 13.20 -4.34 -9.69
CA ILE A 156 12.85 -5.76 -9.64
C ILE A 156 13.63 -6.45 -8.51
N ALA A 157 14.94 -6.22 -8.41
CA ALA A 157 15.78 -6.78 -7.36
C ALA A 157 15.33 -6.33 -5.97
N LYS A 158 14.99 -5.05 -5.80
CA LYS A 158 14.46 -4.45 -4.57
C LYS A 158 13.19 -5.17 -4.10
N LEU A 159 12.21 -5.33 -5.00
CA LEU A 159 10.93 -5.97 -4.69
C LEU A 159 11.10 -7.47 -4.34
N ARG A 160 12.05 -8.18 -4.98
CA ARG A 160 12.39 -9.57 -4.63
C ARG A 160 13.11 -9.65 -3.28
N ALA A 161 14.09 -8.78 -3.05
CA ALA A 161 14.90 -8.75 -1.84
C ALA A 161 14.08 -8.44 -0.59
N VAL A 162 13.16 -7.46 -0.67
CA VAL A 162 12.36 -7.05 0.49
C VAL A 162 11.45 -8.17 1.00
N ARG A 163 10.92 -9.04 0.10
CA ARG A 163 10.16 -10.23 0.51
C ARG A 163 11.01 -11.18 1.34
N LYS A 164 12.21 -11.51 0.86
CA LYS A 164 13.14 -12.40 1.58
C LYS A 164 13.56 -11.82 2.94
N LEU A 165 13.81 -10.51 2.98
CA LEU A 165 14.18 -9.81 4.21
C LEU A 165 13.06 -9.87 5.24
N TRP A 166 11.83 -9.55 4.84
CA TRP A 166 10.65 -9.58 5.72
C TRP A 166 10.36 -10.98 6.24
N THR A 167 10.35 -11.99 5.37
CA THR A 167 10.15 -13.39 5.77
C THR A 167 11.17 -13.81 6.84
N ARG A 168 12.44 -13.44 6.67
CA ARG A 168 13.50 -13.73 7.65
C ARG A 168 13.23 -13.03 8.99
N ILE A 169 12.88 -11.74 8.97
CA ILE A 169 12.60 -10.96 10.18
C ILE A 169 11.42 -11.56 10.94
N MET A 170 10.29 -11.83 10.27
CA MET A 170 9.10 -12.39 10.90
C MET A 170 9.38 -13.76 11.52
N LYS A 171 10.21 -14.58 10.87
CA LYS A 171 10.58 -15.91 11.37
C LYS A 171 11.59 -15.85 12.52
N GLU A 172 12.67 -15.09 12.39
CA GLU A 172 13.82 -15.12 13.31
C GLU A 172 13.67 -14.16 14.48
N ARG A 173 13.07 -12.97 14.28
CA ARG A 173 12.89 -11.96 15.33
C ARG A 173 11.57 -12.14 16.08
N PHE A 174 10.49 -12.42 15.34
CA PHE A 174 9.14 -12.46 15.89
C PHE A 174 8.56 -13.88 16.05
N ASN A 175 9.30 -14.91 15.65
CA ASN A 175 8.91 -16.32 15.77
C ASN A 175 7.52 -16.64 15.18
N ALA A 176 7.11 -15.91 14.13
CA ALA A 176 5.83 -16.14 13.46
C ALA A 176 5.77 -17.55 12.86
N LYS A 177 4.63 -18.24 13.06
CA LYS A 177 4.45 -19.64 12.68
C LYS A 177 3.52 -19.79 11.49
N ASP A 178 2.52 -18.92 11.36
CA ASP A 178 1.62 -18.92 10.20
C ASP A 178 2.42 -18.53 8.93
N PRO A 179 2.45 -19.38 7.89
CA PRO A 179 3.03 -19.02 6.60
C PRO A 179 2.50 -17.72 6.00
N ASN A 180 1.28 -17.29 6.34
CA ASN A 180 0.72 -16.01 5.89
C ASN A 180 1.34 -14.81 6.59
N SER A 181 1.73 -14.93 7.86
CA SER A 181 2.47 -13.89 8.59
C SER A 181 3.86 -13.63 8.02
N LEU A 182 4.43 -14.63 7.34
CA LEU A 182 5.74 -14.54 6.71
C LEU A 182 5.72 -13.84 5.33
N ARG A 183 4.53 -13.71 4.71
CA ARG A 183 4.40 -13.17 3.35
C ARG A 183 4.42 -11.65 3.40
N LEU A 184 5.26 -11.05 2.56
CA LEU A 184 5.19 -9.63 2.27
C LEU A 184 4.29 -9.44 1.03
N ARG A 185 3.09 -8.90 1.25
CA ARG A 185 2.15 -8.50 0.20
C ARG A 185 2.25 -7.00 0.00
N PHE A 186 2.32 -6.52 -1.23
CA PHE A 186 2.56 -5.11 -1.48
C PHE A 186 1.84 -4.54 -2.70
N HIS A 187 1.39 -3.30 -2.53
CA HIS A 187 1.01 -2.39 -3.60
C HIS A 187 2.27 -1.75 -4.20
N THR A 188 2.23 -1.44 -5.48
CA THR A 188 3.24 -0.61 -6.15
C THR A 188 2.61 0.59 -6.82
N GLN A 189 3.35 1.70 -6.85
CA GLN A 189 3.03 2.84 -7.69
C GLN A 189 4.26 3.25 -8.50
N THR A 190 4.06 3.56 -9.78
CA THR A 190 5.10 4.12 -10.64
C THR A 190 5.55 5.49 -10.11
N ALA A 191 6.82 5.86 -10.27
CA ALA A 191 7.39 7.01 -9.59
C ALA A 191 6.90 8.37 -10.15
N GLY A 192 6.13 9.12 -9.37
CA GLY A 192 5.64 10.45 -9.72
C GLY A 192 6.78 11.46 -9.90
N VAL A 193 7.80 11.38 -9.03
CA VAL A 193 9.00 12.24 -9.07
C VAL A 193 9.80 12.13 -10.38
N THR A 194 9.57 11.07 -11.17
CA THR A 194 10.25 10.87 -12.46
C THR A 194 9.54 11.48 -13.66
N LEU A 195 8.31 11.96 -13.47
CA LEU A 195 7.49 12.50 -14.54
C LEU A 195 7.94 13.91 -14.91
N THR A 196 7.96 14.21 -16.20
CA THR A 196 8.33 15.54 -16.71
C THR A 196 7.11 16.31 -17.15
N ALA A 197 7.02 17.58 -16.78
CA ALA A 197 5.99 18.49 -17.29
C ALA A 197 6.19 18.80 -18.78
N GLN A 198 7.45 18.86 -19.21
CA GLN A 198 7.83 19.00 -20.59
C GLN A 198 7.67 17.65 -21.30
N GLN A 199 7.05 17.70 -22.49
CA GLN A 199 6.77 16.51 -23.30
C GLN A 199 6.09 15.39 -22.49
N PRO A 200 4.91 15.66 -21.89
CA PRO A 200 4.27 14.75 -20.95
C PRO A 200 3.99 13.37 -21.54
N ASN A 201 3.81 13.26 -22.86
CA ASN A 201 3.63 11.96 -23.53
C ASN A 201 4.84 11.02 -23.38
N VAL A 202 6.05 11.52 -23.12
CA VAL A 202 7.22 10.68 -22.82
C VAL A 202 7.05 9.94 -21.48
N ASN A 203 6.24 10.48 -20.56
CA ASN A 203 5.91 9.82 -19.30
C ASN A 203 5.17 8.49 -19.52
N ILE A 204 4.42 8.33 -20.61
CA ILE A 204 3.76 7.05 -20.95
C ILE A 204 4.81 5.94 -21.08
N ILE A 205 5.94 6.23 -21.74
CA ILE A 205 7.03 5.27 -21.93
C ILE A 205 7.71 4.97 -20.57
N ARG A 206 7.97 6.01 -19.76
CA ARG A 206 8.54 5.84 -18.41
C ARG A 206 7.67 4.94 -17.54
N VAL A 207 6.38 5.27 -17.45
CA VAL A 207 5.38 4.54 -16.66
C VAL A 207 5.22 3.11 -17.17
N THR A 208 5.31 2.86 -18.49
CA THR A 208 5.25 1.50 -19.05
C THR A 208 6.41 0.63 -18.54
N LEU A 209 7.64 1.15 -18.56
CA LEU A 209 8.81 0.42 -18.06
C LEU A 209 8.74 0.19 -16.55
N GLN A 210 8.28 1.19 -15.80
CA GLN A 210 8.09 1.08 -14.35
C GLN A 210 6.99 0.06 -14.01
N ALA A 211 5.87 0.08 -14.73
CA ALA A 211 4.79 -0.90 -14.58
C ALA A 211 5.28 -2.34 -14.84
N LEU A 212 6.05 -2.53 -15.91
CA LEU A 212 6.64 -3.82 -16.24
C LEU A 212 7.61 -4.30 -15.15
N ALA A 213 8.45 -3.42 -14.60
CA ALA A 213 9.33 -3.75 -13.48
C ALA A 213 8.54 -4.14 -12.22
N ALA A 214 7.41 -3.47 -11.93
CA ALA A 214 6.55 -3.81 -10.81
C ALA A 214 5.91 -5.20 -10.96
N ILE A 215 5.46 -5.54 -12.18
CA ILE A 215 4.88 -6.84 -12.53
C ILE A 215 5.94 -7.94 -12.39
N LEU A 216 7.10 -7.77 -13.00
CA LEU A 216 8.23 -8.71 -12.89
C LEU A 216 8.76 -8.83 -11.46
N GLY A 217 8.64 -7.75 -10.68
CA GLY A 217 8.92 -7.72 -9.25
C GLY A 217 7.88 -8.49 -8.41
N GLY A 218 6.74 -8.88 -8.96
CA GLY A 218 5.71 -9.68 -8.28
C GLY A 218 4.77 -8.88 -7.37
N THR A 219 4.35 -7.69 -7.79
CA THR A 219 3.37 -6.86 -7.06
C THR A 219 1.97 -7.49 -7.01
N GLN A 220 1.19 -7.19 -5.96
CA GLN A 220 -0.20 -7.66 -5.81
C GLN A 220 -1.23 -6.66 -6.34
N SER A 221 -0.88 -5.39 -6.40
CA SER A 221 -1.71 -4.33 -6.99
C SER A 221 -0.81 -3.20 -7.48
N LEU A 222 -1.20 -2.55 -8.58
CA LEU A 222 -0.36 -1.56 -9.26
C LEU A 222 -1.14 -0.28 -9.58
N HIS A 223 -0.53 0.85 -9.26
CA HIS A 223 -0.96 2.17 -9.72
C HIS A 223 0.06 2.72 -10.72
N THR A 224 -0.40 2.99 -11.93
CA THR A 224 0.34 3.65 -12.99
C THR A 224 -0.08 5.11 -13.07
N CYS A 225 0.85 6.04 -12.88
CA CYS A 225 0.60 7.47 -12.95
C CYS A 225 0.16 7.87 -14.36
N GLY A 226 -0.68 8.89 -14.44
CA GLY A 226 -1.04 9.63 -15.65
C GLY A 226 0.15 10.40 -16.24
N ALA A 227 0.07 10.65 -17.55
CA ALA A 227 1.11 11.37 -18.27
C ALA A 227 1.25 12.83 -17.83
N ASP A 228 0.17 13.42 -17.31
CA ASP A 228 0.00 14.81 -16.87
C ASP A 228 0.28 15.02 -15.37
N GLU A 229 0.62 13.97 -14.62
CA GLU A 229 0.75 14.02 -13.15
C GLU A 229 1.99 14.76 -12.62
N ALA A 230 2.85 15.26 -13.50
CA ALA A 230 4.00 16.07 -13.07
C ALA A 230 3.56 17.39 -12.39
N LEU A 231 2.40 17.96 -12.76
CA LEU A 231 1.93 19.26 -12.25
C LEU A 231 0.44 19.30 -11.87
N ALA A 232 -0.35 18.29 -12.22
CA ALA A 232 -1.79 18.28 -12.00
C ALA A 232 -2.25 16.92 -11.48
N ILE A 233 -3.46 16.88 -10.91
CA ILE A 233 -4.20 15.62 -10.82
C ILE A 233 -4.62 15.19 -12.24
N PRO A 234 -4.69 13.89 -12.52
CA PRO A 234 -4.81 13.42 -13.90
C PRO A 234 -6.21 13.69 -14.47
N THR A 235 -6.25 13.92 -15.79
CA THR A 235 -7.50 13.94 -16.57
C THR A 235 -8.07 12.53 -16.76
N GLU A 236 -9.37 12.42 -17.10
CA GLU A 236 -9.98 11.12 -17.39
C GLU A 236 -9.26 10.35 -18.51
N ASP A 237 -8.82 11.06 -19.55
CA ASP A 237 -8.10 10.45 -20.67
C ASP A 237 -6.73 9.92 -20.24
N SER A 238 -6.01 10.67 -19.38
CA SER A 238 -4.73 10.27 -18.81
C SER A 238 -4.88 9.02 -17.92
N VAL A 239 -5.86 9.01 -17.01
CA VAL A 239 -6.16 7.83 -16.18
C VAL A 239 -6.56 6.63 -17.04
N ARG A 240 -7.39 6.85 -18.08
CA ARG A 240 -7.80 5.79 -18.99
C ARG A 240 -6.60 5.17 -19.69
N LEU A 241 -5.66 5.99 -20.16
CA LEU A 241 -4.45 5.50 -20.80
C LEU A 241 -3.56 4.73 -19.81
N SER A 242 -3.41 5.21 -18.59
CA SER A 242 -2.68 4.50 -17.53
C SER A 242 -3.27 3.12 -17.24
N LEU A 243 -4.61 2.99 -17.21
CA LEU A 243 -5.27 1.69 -17.12
C LEU A 243 -4.98 0.80 -18.35
N ARG A 244 -4.97 1.38 -19.56
CA ARG A 244 -4.64 0.64 -20.79
C ARG A 244 -3.20 0.12 -20.77
N THR A 245 -2.24 0.87 -20.23
CA THR A 245 -0.86 0.40 -20.04
C THR A 245 -0.82 -0.91 -19.24
N GLN A 246 -1.56 -0.98 -18.12
CA GLN A 246 -1.63 -2.21 -17.33
C GLN A 246 -2.31 -3.35 -18.10
N GLN A 247 -3.37 -3.06 -18.86
CA GLN A 247 -4.10 -4.07 -19.63
C GLN A 247 -3.26 -4.67 -20.77
N VAL A 248 -2.52 -3.85 -21.51
CA VAL A 248 -1.60 -4.33 -22.55
C VAL A 248 -0.53 -5.24 -21.95
N LEU A 249 0.07 -4.83 -20.82
CA LEU A 249 1.03 -5.68 -20.12
C LEU A 249 0.39 -6.99 -19.63
N ALA A 250 -0.82 -6.94 -19.07
CA ALA A 250 -1.48 -8.11 -18.51
C ALA A 250 -2.00 -9.12 -19.56
N TYR A 251 -2.49 -8.64 -20.70
CA TYR A 251 -3.25 -9.45 -21.65
C TYR A 251 -2.58 -9.62 -23.03
N GLU A 252 -1.56 -8.84 -23.37
CA GLU A 252 -0.92 -8.89 -24.69
C GLU A 252 0.58 -9.22 -24.64
N SER A 253 1.27 -8.93 -23.53
CA SER A 253 2.75 -9.04 -23.48
C SER A 253 3.30 -10.44 -23.19
N GLY A 254 2.47 -11.37 -22.67
CA GLY A 254 2.90 -12.69 -22.19
C GLY A 254 3.69 -12.67 -20.86
N VAL A 255 3.92 -11.49 -20.25
CA VAL A 255 4.70 -11.39 -19.00
C VAL A 255 4.04 -12.09 -17.80
N THR A 256 2.74 -12.34 -17.89
CA THR A 256 1.93 -12.97 -16.85
C THR A 256 1.91 -14.50 -16.95
N ASP A 257 2.45 -15.08 -18.02
CA ASP A 257 2.40 -16.53 -18.29
C ASP A 257 3.40 -17.34 -17.45
N VAL A 258 4.45 -16.69 -16.93
CA VAL A 258 5.51 -17.33 -16.16
C VAL A 258 5.73 -16.59 -14.84
N THR A 259 5.72 -17.32 -13.73
CA THR A 259 5.99 -16.76 -12.39
C THR A 259 7.49 -16.52 -12.19
N ASP A 260 7.88 -15.33 -11.71
CA ASP A 260 9.26 -14.88 -11.49
C ASP A 260 10.19 -15.23 -12.68
N PRO A 261 9.90 -14.75 -13.91
CA PRO A 261 10.61 -15.18 -15.13
C PRO A 261 12.08 -14.75 -15.17
N LEU A 262 12.50 -13.89 -14.25
CA LEU A 262 13.89 -13.46 -14.06
C LEU A 262 14.63 -14.29 -13.00
N GLY A 263 14.02 -15.38 -12.52
CA GLY A 263 14.65 -16.35 -11.64
C GLY A 263 15.78 -17.11 -12.34
N GLY A 264 16.96 -17.08 -11.72
CA GLY A 264 18.21 -17.70 -12.17
C GLY A 264 19.29 -17.51 -11.13
#